data_AF-A0AAU6WP80-F1
#
_entry.id   AF-A0AAU6WP80-F1
#
_cell.length_a   1.000
_cell.length_b   1.000
_cell.length_c   1.000
_cell.angle_alpha   90.00
_cell.angle_beta   90.00
_cell.angle_gamma   90.00
#
_symmetry.space_group_name_H-M   'P 1'
#
loop_
_entity.id
_entity.type
_entity.pdbx_description
1 polymer ?
#
loop_
_entity_poly.entity_id
_entity_poly.type
_entity_poly.pdbx_seq_one_letter_code
_entity_poly.pdbx_strand_id
1 'polypeptide(L)' 'MEAEILSRIDDYTEKVKAFNQKYGVISDCMMINPPTAIKCISGKAELINP' A
#
# COMPACT_ATOMS: atom_id res chain seq x y z
N MET A 1 -21.73 -20.52 6.23
CA MET A 1 -21.77 -19.03 6.22
C MET A 1 -20.39 -18.42 5.99
N GLU A 2 -19.38 -18.58 6.88
CA GLU A 2 -18.03 -18.01 6.64
C GLU A 2 -17.25 -18.74 5.52
N ALA A 3 -17.29 -20.08 5.48
CA ALA A 3 -16.60 -20.86 4.45
C ALA A 3 -17.12 -20.62 3.01
N GLU A 4 -18.37 -20.19 2.86
CA GLU A 4 -19.01 -19.97 1.56
C GLU A 4 -18.57 -18.64 0.90
N ILE A 5 -18.15 -17.66 1.71
CA ILE A 5 -17.68 -16.37 1.18
C ILE A 5 -16.20 -16.42 0.78
N LEU A 6 -15.40 -17.34 1.32
CA LEU A 6 -13.97 -17.46 1.03
C LEU A 6 -13.68 -17.55 -0.47
N SER A 7 -14.40 -18.41 -1.19
CA SER A 7 -14.26 -18.54 -2.65
C SER A 7 -14.51 -17.24 -3.41
N ARG A 8 -15.44 -16.40 -2.93
CA ARG A 8 -15.75 -15.09 -3.53
C ARG A 8 -14.68 -14.05 -3.21
N ILE A 9 -14.11 -14.11 -2.01
CA ILE A 9 -13.00 -13.25 -1.59
C ILE A 9 -11.77 -13.58 -2.44
N ASP A 10 -11.46 -14.86 -2.66
CA ASP A 10 -10.32 -15.29 -3.47
C ASP A 10 -10.48 -14.85 -4.94
N ASP A 11 -11.65 -15.09 -5.53
CA ASP A 11 -11.97 -14.65 -6.91
C ASP A 11 -11.87 -13.13 -7.06
N TYR A 12 -12.43 -12.37 -6.11
CA TYR A 12 -12.31 -10.91 -6.10
C TYR A 12 -10.85 -10.46 -6.00
N THR A 13 -10.08 -11.07 -5.10
CA THR A 13 -8.68 -10.71 -4.85
C THR A 13 -7.81 -10.93 -6.07
N GLU A 14 -7.94 -12.07 -6.76
CA GLU A 14 -7.16 -12.33 -7.98
C GLU A 14 -7.57 -11.40 -9.14
N LYS A 15 -8.87 -11.06 -9.28
CA LYS A 15 -9.32 -10.09 -10.29
C LYS A 15 -8.77 -8.69 -10.06
N VAL A 16 -8.78 -8.22 -8.80
CA VAL A 16 -8.21 -6.91 -8.44
C VAL A 16 -6.71 -6.90 -8.69
N LYS A 17 -6.00 -7.96 -8.33
CA LYS A 17 -4.56 -8.10 -8.58
C LYS A 17 -4.23 -8.05 -10.08
N ALA A 18 -4.97 -8.78 -10.92
CA ALA A 18 -4.78 -8.75 -12.36
C ALA A 18 -5.07 -7.36 -12.96
N PHE A 19 -6.13 -6.68 -12.50
CA PHE A 19 -6.43 -5.30 -12.88
C PHE A 19 -5.29 -4.35 -12.50
N ASN A 20 -4.84 -4.41 -11.25
CA ASN A 20 -3.79 -3.53 -10.74
C ASN A 20 -2.49 -3.71 -11.53
N GLN A 21 -2.08 -4.95 -11.79
CA GLN A 21 -0.91 -5.25 -12.60
C GLN A 21 -1.05 -4.75 -14.04
N LYS A 22 -2.22 -4.95 -14.67
CA LYS A 22 -2.48 -4.54 -16.06
C LYS A 22 -2.38 -3.03 -16.25
N TYR A 23 -2.87 -2.25 -15.27
CA TYR A 23 -2.92 -0.79 -15.37
C TYR A 23 -1.83 -0.08 -14.58
N GLY A 24 -0.87 -0.82 -13.99
CA GLY A 24 0.18 -0.23 -13.17
C GLY A 24 -0.33 0.49 -11.93
N VAL A 25 -1.49 0.07 -11.39
CA VAL A 25 -2.04 0.60 -10.14
C VAL A 25 -1.22 0.02 -8.99
N ILE A 26 -0.53 0.89 -8.28
CA ILE A 26 0.30 0.54 -7.13
C ILE A 26 -0.40 1.08 -5.88
N SER A 27 -0.52 0.23 -4.84
CA SER A 27 -1.04 0.70 -3.56
C SER A 27 0.02 1.54 -2.85
N ASP A 28 -0.38 2.73 -2.45
CA ASP A 28 0.39 3.65 -1.61
C ASP A 28 0.81 3.02 -0.27
N CYS A 29 0.02 2.10 0.29
CA CYS A 29 0.36 1.39 1.52
C CYS A 29 1.56 0.44 1.38
N MET A 30 1.83 -0.03 0.15
CA MET A 30 3.00 -0.86 -0.17
C MET A 30 4.22 -0.03 -0.57
N MET A 31 4.05 1.28 -0.78
CA MET A 31 5.13 2.18 -1.15
C MET A 31 5.73 2.84 0.08
N ILE A 32 7.02 2.59 0.32
CA ILE A 32 7.80 3.44 1.21
C ILE A 32 8.05 4.75 0.45
N ASN A 33 7.16 5.71 0.64
CA ASN A 33 7.35 7.04 0.08
C ASN A 33 8.50 7.75 0.81
N PRO A 34 9.43 8.39 0.08
CA PRO A 34 10.46 9.19 0.71
C PRO A 34 9.80 10.35 1.50
N PRO A 35 10.40 10.75 2.64
CA PRO A 35 9.92 11.92 3.37
C PRO A 35 10.06 13.18 2.51
N THR A 36 9.17 14.13 2.69
CA THR A 36 9.20 15.44 2.00
C THR A 36 10.46 16.22 2.36
N ALA A 37 10.93 16.09 3.59
CA ALA A 37 12.17 16.71 4.06
C ALA A 37 12.77 15.94 5.25
N ILE A 38 14.04 16.21 5.53
CA ILE A 38 14.72 15.81 6.76
C ILE A 38 15.03 17.08 7.56
N LYS A 39 14.63 17.12 8.83
CA LYS A 39 14.92 18.23 9.73
C LYS A 39 15.79 17.76 10.90
N CYS A 40 16.81 18.54 11.24
CA CYS A 40 17.59 18.29 12.45
C CYS A 40 16.90 18.97 13.64
N ILE A 41 16.48 18.20 14.64
CA ILE A 41 15.89 18.68 15.89
C ILE A 41 16.67 18.06 17.05
N SER A 42 17.25 18.90 17.90
CA SER A 42 18.03 18.47 19.07
C SER A 42 19.14 17.45 18.74
N GLY A 43 19.78 17.60 17.58
CA GLY A 43 20.85 16.72 17.10
C GLY A 43 20.37 15.38 16.52
N LYS A 44 19.06 15.20 16.32
CA LYS A 44 18.48 14.00 15.69
C LYS A 44 17.85 14.36 14.34
N ALA A 45 17.98 13.46 13.37
CA ALA A 45 17.29 13.58 12.10
C ALA A 45 15.83 13.13 12.26
N GLU A 46 14.90 14.04 12.02
CA GLU A 46 13.47 13.77 11.97
C GLU A 46 12.99 13.79 10.52
N LEU A 47 12.20 12.77 10.17
CA LEU A 47 11.60 12.63 8.84
C LEU A 47 10.28 13.40 8.83
N ILE A 48 10.13 14.32 7.88
CA ILE A 48 8.92 15.11 7.70
C ILE A 48 8.12 14.51 6.54
N ASN A 49 6.91 14.04 6.84
CA ASN A 49 5.99 13.50 5.85
C ASN A 49 4.87 14.52 5.56
N PRO A 50 4.18 14.46 4.40
CA PRO A 50 2.98 15.25 4.13
C PRO A 50 1.85 14.97 5.13
#